data_AF-A0A966T4R6-F1
#
_entry.id   AF-A0A966T4R6-F1
#
_cell.length_a   1.000
_cell.length_b   1.000
_cell.length_c   1.000
_cell.angle_alpha   90.00
_cell.angle_beta   90.00
_cell.angle_gamma   90.00
#
_symmetry.space_group_name_H-M   'P 1'
#
loop_
_entity.id
_entity.type
_entity.pdbx_description
1 polymer ?
#
loop_
_entity_poly.entity_id
_entity_poly.type
_entity_poly.pdbx_seq_one_letter_code
_entity_poly.pdbx_strand_id
1 'polypeptide(L)'
;MSGTNTFTGDISVAANGGVIEVSGEGSLGGLTDGVGTYSGAIALGTSARLQYRSSTSQILSGVISGAGAIRKETSSLSTLTLQGSSDNTYSGLTTVTAGIVEVKKNNALGNDVSAGATVVGSGAAIAISGGVTLAETVQVSGAGIDAGGAIVNQSGNNTITGAITLTNNVEIQSNADTLTFSSGLSQPYNLTFETVNTAAIVVTGGITTGAGTVTKQGAGTVTVNGTSTYSGTTTITAGTLVIGSAGSLGSGSYSAAIANDGSFKYSSSTSQTLSGAITGTGSITKDTSNTSTLTLSPATTSSYSGSTTV
;
A
#
# COMPACT_ATOMS: atom_id res chain seq x y z
N MET A 1 13.72 -6.44 -26.48
CA MET A 1 12.75 -7.38 -27.07
C MET A 1 11.44 -6.63 -27.29
N SER A 2 10.99 -6.48 -28.54
CA SER A 2 9.85 -5.60 -28.93
C SER A 2 8.70 -6.32 -29.64
N GLY A 3 8.57 -7.64 -29.44
CA GLY A 3 7.49 -8.50 -29.96
C GLY A 3 7.38 -9.78 -29.12
N THR A 4 6.57 -10.76 -29.53
CA THR A 4 6.47 -12.06 -28.84
C THR A 4 7.79 -12.83 -28.92
N ASN A 5 8.29 -13.33 -27.79
CA ASN A 5 9.52 -14.15 -27.74
C ASN A 5 9.20 -15.52 -27.16
N THR A 6 9.65 -16.61 -27.77
CA THR A 6 9.38 -17.97 -27.25
C THR A 6 10.52 -18.51 -26.39
N PHE A 7 11.43 -17.65 -25.92
CA PHE A 7 12.57 -18.06 -25.11
C PHE A 7 12.11 -18.55 -23.73
N THR A 8 12.58 -19.74 -23.32
CA THR A 8 12.19 -20.40 -22.06
C THR A 8 13.37 -20.81 -21.18
N GLY A 9 14.61 -20.59 -21.64
CA GLY A 9 15.81 -20.91 -20.85
C GLY A 9 16.01 -19.91 -19.71
N ASP A 10 17.13 -20.02 -18.99
CA ASP A 10 17.50 -19.02 -17.98
C ASP A 10 18.21 -17.82 -18.64
N ILE A 11 18.05 -16.63 -18.05
CA ILE A 11 18.79 -15.43 -18.45
C ILE A 11 19.81 -15.11 -17.37
N SER A 12 21.05 -14.83 -17.79
CA SER A 12 22.09 -14.26 -16.95
C SER A 12 22.64 -13.00 -17.60
N VAL A 13 22.63 -11.89 -16.86
CA VAL A 13 23.19 -10.60 -17.28
C VAL A 13 24.42 -10.32 -16.44
N ALA A 14 25.57 -10.19 -17.09
CA ALA A 14 26.84 -9.94 -16.42
C ALA A 14 26.86 -8.60 -15.67
N ALA A 15 27.77 -8.49 -14.69
CA ALA A 15 27.94 -7.35 -13.79
C ALA A 15 28.62 -6.12 -14.46
N ASN A 16 28.13 -5.71 -15.63
CA ASN A 16 28.70 -4.62 -16.44
C ASN A 16 27.64 -3.63 -16.93
N GLY A 17 26.51 -3.50 -16.23
CA GLY A 17 25.44 -2.58 -16.62
C GLY A 17 24.52 -3.09 -17.74
N GLY A 18 24.53 -4.39 -18.04
CA GLY A 18 23.69 -4.99 -19.07
C GLY A 18 22.19 -4.79 -18.78
N VAL A 19 21.39 -4.66 -19.83
CA VAL A 19 19.95 -4.41 -19.72
C VAL A 19 19.17 -5.49 -20.47
N ILE A 20 18.25 -6.16 -19.78
CA ILE A 20 17.16 -6.89 -20.43
C ILE A 20 16.05 -5.87 -20.63
N GLU A 21 15.87 -5.41 -21.87
CA GLU A 21 14.78 -4.49 -22.19
C GLU A 21 13.62 -5.23 -22.85
N VAL A 22 12.42 -5.08 -22.30
CA VAL A 22 11.15 -5.54 -22.89
C VAL A 22 10.30 -4.32 -23.16
N SER A 23 9.96 -4.05 -24.42
CA SER A 23 9.36 -2.78 -24.85
C SER A 23 8.30 -2.96 -25.94
N GLY A 24 7.59 -1.89 -26.30
CA GLY A 24 6.47 -1.97 -27.25
C GLY A 24 5.38 -2.89 -26.72
N GLU A 25 4.90 -3.82 -27.54
CA GLU A 25 3.97 -4.88 -27.14
C GLU A 25 4.70 -6.20 -26.81
N GLY A 26 6.02 -6.15 -26.61
CA GLY A 26 6.86 -7.33 -26.42
C GLY A 26 6.64 -8.05 -25.08
N SER A 27 7.03 -9.32 -25.02
CA SER A 27 7.00 -10.14 -23.80
C SER A 27 8.27 -10.98 -23.66
N LEU A 28 8.65 -11.34 -22.44
CA LEU A 28 9.54 -12.48 -22.20
C LEU A 28 8.71 -13.76 -22.19
N GLY A 29 9.20 -14.78 -22.92
CA GLY A 29 8.52 -16.05 -23.07
C GLY A 29 7.13 -15.94 -23.72
N GLY A 30 6.40 -17.05 -23.68
CA GLY A 30 5.17 -17.25 -24.43
C GLY A 30 4.11 -16.20 -24.11
N LEU A 31 3.44 -15.69 -25.15
CA LEU A 31 2.32 -14.76 -25.04
C LEU A 31 1.02 -15.56 -25.19
N THR A 32 0.19 -15.54 -24.15
CA THR A 32 -1.14 -16.19 -24.14
C THR A 32 -2.16 -15.16 -23.67
N ASP A 33 -3.23 -14.97 -24.45
CA ASP A 33 -4.32 -14.02 -24.14
C ASP A 33 -3.84 -12.61 -23.78
N GLY A 34 -2.80 -12.11 -24.46
CA GLY A 34 -2.23 -10.78 -24.22
C GLY A 34 -1.38 -10.67 -22.95
N VAL A 35 -1.01 -11.80 -22.33
CA VAL A 35 -0.13 -11.85 -21.17
C VAL A 35 1.11 -12.68 -21.47
N GLY A 36 2.28 -12.06 -21.34
CA GLY A 36 3.58 -12.74 -21.42
C GLY A 36 3.80 -13.64 -20.23
N THR A 37 4.38 -14.82 -20.43
CA THR A 37 4.71 -15.77 -19.36
C THR A 37 6.15 -16.25 -19.49
N TYR A 38 6.89 -16.19 -18.39
CA TYR A 38 8.29 -16.60 -18.37
C TYR A 38 8.65 -17.27 -17.04
N SER A 39 9.14 -18.50 -17.12
CA SER A 39 9.46 -19.35 -15.97
C SER A 39 10.96 -19.53 -15.73
N GLY A 40 11.80 -19.14 -16.68
CA GLY A 40 13.26 -19.21 -16.53
C GLY A 40 13.75 -18.31 -15.40
N ALA A 41 14.86 -18.68 -14.77
CA ALA A 41 15.53 -17.83 -13.82
C ALA A 41 16.09 -16.57 -14.50
N ILE A 42 16.20 -15.47 -13.76
CA ILE A 42 16.83 -14.22 -14.20
C ILE A 42 17.91 -13.85 -13.19
N ALA A 43 19.17 -14.01 -13.55
CA ALA A 43 20.31 -13.56 -12.76
C ALA A 43 20.78 -12.18 -13.26
N LEU A 44 20.74 -11.18 -12.38
CA LEU A 44 21.14 -9.81 -12.66
C LEU A 44 22.41 -9.47 -11.88
N GLY A 45 23.54 -9.33 -12.57
CA GLY A 45 24.79 -8.87 -11.98
C GLY A 45 24.71 -7.42 -11.49
N THR A 46 25.76 -6.96 -10.80
CA THR A 46 25.85 -5.57 -10.33
C THR A 46 25.65 -4.57 -11.46
N SER A 47 24.85 -3.54 -11.21
CA SER A 47 24.44 -2.51 -12.20
C SER A 47 23.62 -3.02 -13.38
N ALA A 48 23.42 -4.33 -13.54
CA ALA A 48 22.50 -4.87 -14.53
C ALA A 48 21.06 -4.55 -14.15
N ARG A 49 20.15 -4.55 -15.13
CA ARG A 49 18.73 -4.38 -14.83
C ARG A 49 17.82 -5.17 -15.76
N LEU A 50 16.67 -5.58 -15.22
CA LEU A 50 15.48 -5.90 -16.00
C LEU A 50 14.66 -4.61 -16.17
N GLN A 51 14.49 -4.15 -17.40
CA GLN A 51 13.72 -2.95 -17.74
C GLN A 51 12.46 -3.34 -18.52
N TYR A 52 11.33 -3.23 -17.85
CA TYR A 52 10.01 -3.55 -18.40
C TYR A 52 9.27 -2.27 -18.80
N ARG A 53 9.21 -2.04 -20.11
CA ARG A 53 8.58 -0.90 -20.78
C ARG A 53 7.44 -1.34 -21.71
N SER A 54 7.05 -2.60 -21.65
CA SER A 54 6.01 -3.13 -22.52
C SER A 54 4.61 -2.69 -22.08
N SER A 55 3.73 -2.45 -23.05
CA SER A 55 2.29 -2.26 -22.85
C SER A 55 1.56 -3.57 -22.59
N THR A 56 2.20 -4.70 -22.86
CA THR A 56 1.69 -6.04 -22.56
C THR A 56 1.95 -6.36 -21.09
N SER A 57 1.04 -7.09 -20.43
CA SER A 57 1.30 -7.60 -19.07
C SER A 57 2.25 -8.79 -19.12
N GLN A 58 3.03 -9.02 -18.07
CA GLN A 58 4.00 -10.10 -17.97
C GLN A 58 3.92 -10.79 -16.63
N ILE A 59 3.98 -12.11 -16.66
CA ILE A 59 4.14 -12.96 -15.50
C ILE A 59 5.57 -13.52 -15.51
N LEU A 60 6.29 -13.28 -14.42
CA LEU A 60 7.59 -13.88 -14.13
C LEU A 60 7.43 -14.87 -12.98
N SER A 61 7.64 -16.16 -13.25
CA SER A 61 7.50 -17.23 -12.25
C SER A 61 8.85 -17.81 -11.78
N GLY A 62 9.92 -17.58 -12.54
CA GLY A 62 11.28 -17.96 -12.16
C GLY A 62 11.85 -17.08 -11.04
N VAL A 63 12.93 -17.56 -10.42
CA VAL A 63 13.68 -16.78 -9.41
C VAL A 63 14.44 -15.65 -10.09
N ILE A 64 14.29 -14.43 -9.57
CA ILE A 64 15.14 -13.29 -9.91
C ILE A 64 16.21 -13.15 -8.82
N SER A 65 17.49 -13.07 -9.21
CA SER A 65 18.62 -13.11 -8.28
C SER A 65 19.73 -12.11 -8.65
N GLY A 66 20.65 -11.86 -7.71
CA GLY A 66 21.84 -11.02 -7.92
C GLY A 66 21.68 -9.57 -7.48
N ALA A 67 22.68 -8.73 -7.73
CA ALA A 67 22.71 -7.35 -7.24
C ALA A 67 22.06 -6.32 -8.18
N GLY A 68 21.51 -6.77 -9.32
CA GLY A 68 20.90 -5.89 -10.31
C GLY A 68 19.46 -5.47 -9.99
N ALA A 69 18.99 -4.48 -10.71
CA ALA A 69 17.73 -3.76 -10.44
C ALA A 69 16.56 -4.25 -11.31
N ILE A 70 15.33 -3.96 -10.87
CA ILE A 70 14.12 -4.08 -11.68
C ILE A 70 13.54 -2.69 -11.91
N ARG A 71 13.11 -2.40 -13.13
CA ARG A 71 12.46 -1.13 -13.47
C ARG A 71 11.23 -1.34 -14.34
N LYS A 72 10.09 -0.80 -13.90
CA LYS A 72 8.81 -0.80 -14.60
C LYS A 72 8.43 0.65 -14.94
N GLU A 73 8.44 1.02 -16.23
CA GLU A 73 8.37 2.45 -16.64
C GLU A 73 7.17 2.88 -17.48
N THR A 74 6.54 1.94 -18.18
CA THR A 74 5.38 2.11 -19.07
C THR A 74 4.66 0.76 -19.09
N SER A 75 3.45 0.57 -19.57
CA SER A 75 2.28 1.46 -19.69
C SER A 75 1.66 1.70 -18.30
N SER A 76 0.78 2.70 -18.13
CA SER A 76 -0.02 2.86 -16.90
C SER A 76 -0.97 1.69 -16.65
N LEU A 77 -1.29 0.89 -17.66
CA LEU A 77 -2.22 -0.24 -17.54
C LEU A 77 -1.53 -1.62 -17.51
N SER A 78 -0.25 -1.70 -17.87
CA SER A 78 0.43 -3.00 -17.91
C SER A 78 0.93 -3.43 -16.53
N THR A 79 0.75 -4.71 -16.24
CA THR A 79 1.16 -5.33 -14.98
C THR A 79 2.37 -6.23 -15.19
N LEU A 80 3.40 -6.04 -14.38
CA LEU A 80 4.49 -6.99 -14.20
C LEU A 80 4.22 -7.80 -12.94
N THR A 81 3.71 -9.02 -13.10
CA THR A 81 3.39 -9.94 -12.01
C THR A 81 4.60 -10.78 -11.65
N LEU A 82 5.00 -10.73 -10.38
CA LEU A 82 6.08 -11.51 -9.79
C LEU A 82 5.48 -12.62 -8.92
N GLN A 83 5.62 -13.87 -9.39
CA GLN A 83 5.03 -15.04 -8.75
C GLN A 83 6.00 -16.23 -8.73
N GLY A 84 5.49 -17.41 -8.40
CA GLY A 84 6.26 -18.65 -8.31
C GLY A 84 6.43 -19.12 -6.86
N SER A 85 6.84 -20.37 -6.69
CA SER A 85 6.98 -21.03 -5.38
C SER A 85 8.27 -20.65 -4.64
N SER A 86 9.27 -20.12 -5.36
CA SER A 86 10.58 -19.78 -4.81
C SER A 86 10.75 -18.26 -4.72
N ASP A 87 11.33 -17.81 -3.62
CA ASP A 87 11.60 -16.41 -3.34
C ASP A 87 12.59 -15.82 -4.36
N ASN A 88 12.41 -14.53 -4.67
CA ASN A 88 13.45 -13.79 -5.37
C ASN A 88 14.55 -13.40 -4.36
N THR A 89 15.79 -13.38 -4.83
CA THR A 89 16.99 -13.14 -4.00
C THR A 89 17.81 -11.97 -4.51
N TYR A 90 17.26 -11.17 -5.43
CA TYR A 90 17.94 -9.98 -5.89
C TYR A 90 17.92 -8.89 -4.80
N SER A 91 18.98 -8.10 -4.77
CA SER A 91 19.18 -7.03 -3.78
C SER A 91 19.29 -5.65 -4.41
N GLY A 92 19.09 -5.54 -5.72
CA GLY A 92 19.07 -4.25 -6.40
C GLY A 92 17.69 -3.60 -6.33
N LEU A 93 17.67 -2.27 -6.49
CA LEU A 93 16.47 -1.44 -6.41
C LEU A 93 15.35 -1.93 -7.34
N THR A 94 14.12 -1.97 -6.83
CA THR A 94 12.90 -2.05 -7.64
C THR A 94 12.31 -0.64 -7.83
N THR A 95 12.20 -0.19 -9.08
CA THR A 95 11.64 1.13 -9.41
C THR A 95 10.39 1.00 -10.28
N VAL A 96 9.27 1.57 -9.84
CA VAL A 96 7.98 1.55 -10.54
C VAL A 96 7.57 2.98 -10.85
N THR A 97 7.77 3.42 -12.09
CA THR A 97 7.44 4.79 -12.54
C THR A 97 6.19 4.87 -13.40
N ALA A 98 5.66 3.73 -13.89
CA ALA A 98 4.30 3.65 -14.44
C ALA A 98 3.77 2.21 -14.44
N GLY A 99 2.45 2.06 -14.36
CA GLY A 99 1.79 0.75 -14.35
C GLY A 99 1.94 0.05 -13.01
N ILE A 100 1.75 -1.26 -13.04
CA ILE A 100 1.62 -2.07 -11.82
C ILE A 100 2.76 -3.07 -11.75
N VAL A 101 3.36 -3.23 -10.57
CA VAL A 101 4.07 -4.46 -10.20
C VAL A 101 3.18 -5.24 -9.24
N GLU A 102 2.73 -6.43 -9.62
CA GLU A 102 1.91 -7.28 -8.76
C GLU A 102 2.79 -8.32 -8.05
N VAL A 103 2.70 -8.37 -6.73
CA VAL A 103 3.44 -9.26 -5.84
C VAL A 103 2.52 -10.41 -5.43
N LYS A 104 2.92 -11.64 -5.78
CA LYS A 104 2.14 -12.88 -5.46
C LYS A 104 2.94 -13.91 -4.66
N LYS A 105 4.08 -13.52 -4.10
CA LYS A 105 4.95 -14.32 -3.21
C LYS A 105 5.69 -13.41 -2.21
N ASN A 106 6.11 -13.95 -1.07
CA ASN A 106 6.65 -13.17 0.07
C ASN A 106 7.83 -12.27 -0.31
N ASN A 107 8.85 -12.83 -0.97
CA ASN A 107 10.00 -12.07 -1.43
C ASN A 107 9.94 -11.84 -2.94
N ALA A 108 8.79 -11.41 -3.48
CA ALA A 108 8.74 -11.09 -4.90
C ALA A 108 9.58 -9.86 -5.26
N LEU A 109 9.71 -8.89 -4.34
CA LEU A 109 10.45 -7.65 -4.56
C LEU A 109 11.94 -7.71 -4.16
N GLY A 110 12.45 -8.89 -3.82
CA GLY A 110 13.85 -9.10 -3.44
C GLY A 110 14.05 -9.37 -1.95
N ASN A 111 15.26 -9.12 -1.48
CA ASN A 111 15.67 -9.30 -0.09
C ASN A 111 16.37 -8.05 0.49
N ASP A 112 16.26 -6.89 -0.17
CA ASP A 112 16.86 -5.66 0.30
C ASP A 112 15.91 -4.92 1.27
N VAL A 113 16.27 -4.95 2.55
CA VAL A 113 15.50 -4.25 3.59
C VAL A 113 16.00 -2.82 3.82
N SER A 114 16.89 -2.30 2.97
CA SER A 114 17.33 -0.91 3.01
C SER A 114 16.18 0.04 2.70
N ALA A 115 16.22 1.25 3.26
CA ALA A 115 15.18 2.25 3.06
C ALA A 115 15.04 2.61 1.57
N GLY A 116 13.85 2.39 0.99
CA GLY A 116 13.58 2.65 -0.41
C GLY A 116 14.09 1.59 -1.37
N ALA A 117 14.26 0.35 -0.92
CA ALA A 117 14.60 -0.78 -1.78
C ALA A 117 13.55 -1.03 -2.88
N THR A 118 12.29 -0.66 -2.63
CA THR A 118 11.28 -0.41 -3.67
C THR A 118 10.85 1.04 -3.69
N VAL A 119 10.79 1.66 -4.87
CA VAL A 119 10.31 3.04 -5.09
C VAL A 119 9.15 3.02 -6.08
N VAL A 120 7.99 3.51 -5.65
CA VAL A 120 6.77 3.64 -6.45
C VAL A 120 6.48 5.13 -6.67
N GLY A 121 6.58 5.56 -7.91
CA GLY A 121 6.33 6.93 -8.34
C GLY A 121 4.83 7.25 -8.47
N SER A 122 4.53 8.55 -8.54
CA SER A 122 3.17 9.04 -8.78
C SER A 122 2.60 8.51 -10.10
N GLY A 123 1.36 8.02 -10.08
CA GLY A 123 0.72 7.40 -11.24
C GLY A 123 1.10 5.92 -11.48
N ALA A 124 1.80 5.29 -10.55
CA ALA A 124 2.17 3.88 -10.58
C ALA A 124 1.75 3.17 -9.29
N ALA A 125 1.72 1.84 -9.30
CA ALA A 125 1.28 1.08 -8.14
C ALA A 125 2.09 -0.21 -7.92
N ILE A 126 2.10 -0.64 -6.66
CA ILE A 126 2.31 -2.05 -6.30
C ILE A 126 0.99 -2.66 -5.88
N ALA A 127 0.66 -3.80 -6.47
CA ALA A 127 -0.50 -4.61 -6.11
C ALA A 127 -0.04 -5.87 -5.39
N ILE A 128 -0.82 -6.38 -4.44
CA ILE A 128 -0.47 -7.55 -3.63
C ILE A 128 -1.67 -8.51 -3.63
N SER A 129 -1.39 -9.78 -3.92
CA SER A 129 -2.40 -10.84 -4.03
C SER A 129 -1.92 -12.13 -3.38
N GLY A 130 -2.85 -12.88 -2.77
CA GLY A 130 -2.65 -14.30 -2.48
C GLY A 130 -2.11 -14.67 -1.09
N GLY A 131 -2.13 -13.76 -0.12
CA GLY A 131 -1.71 -14.06 1.25
C GLY A 131 -0.22 -13.84 1.52
N VAL A 132 0.36 -12.84 0.85
CA VAL A 132 1.77 -12.47 0.87
C VAL A 132 2.14 -11.75 2.16
N THR A 133 3.32 -12.07 2.70
CA THR A 133 4.04 -11.23 3.67
C THR A 133 5.21 -10.54 2.98
N LEU A 134 5.10 -9.23 2.75
CA LEU A 134 6.12 -8.42 2.09
C LEU A 134 7.03 -7.75 3.12
N ALA A 135 8.30 -8.18 3.15
CA ALA A 135 9.31 -7.63 4.06
C ALA A 135 10.09 -6.44 3.50
N GLU A 136 10.11 -6.28 2.18
CA GLU A 136 10.83 -5.19 1.50
C GLU A 136 10.30 -3.82 1.95
N THR A 137 11.19 -2.84 2.13
CA THR A 137 10.75 -1.47 2.43
C THR A 137 10.31 -0.76 1.15
N VAL A 138 9.28 0.08 1.25
CA VAL A 138 8.68 0.75 0.10
C VAL A 138 8.63 2.26 0.34
N GLN A 139 9.17 3.02 -0.60
CA GLN A 139 8.87 4.43 -0.77
C GLN A 139 7.74 4.59 -1.80
N VAL A 140 6.74 5.37 -1.47
CA VAL A 140 5.53 5.51 -2.31
C VAL A 140 5.11 6.98 -2.45
N SER A 141 4.54 7.30 -3.60
CA SER A 141 4.11 8.64 -3.99
C SER A 141 2.83 8.58 -4.80
N GLY A 142 1.88 9.49 -4.55
CA GLY A 142 0.69 9.68 -5.37
C GLY A 142 -0.47 8.73 -5.06
N ALA A 143 -1.58 8.95 -5.75
CA ALA A 143 -2.82 8.19 -5.59
C ALA A 143 -2.85 6.86 -6.37
N GLY A 144 -1.72 6.46 -6.97
CA GLY A 144 -1.66 5.34 -7.90
C GLY A 144 -2.28 5.64 -9.26
N ILE A 145 -2.70 4.59 -9.96
CA ILE A 145 -3.33 4.67 -11.29
C ILE A 145 -4.81 4.97 -11.10
N ASP A 146 -5.32 6.01 -11.77
CA ASP A 146 -6.74 6.40 -11.74
C ASP A 146 -7.34 6.54 -10.32
N ALA A 147 -6.52 6.99 -9.36
CA ALA A 147 -6.87 7.03 -7.94
C ALA A 147 -7.28 5.65 -7.35
N GLY A 148 -6.68 4.56 -7.85
CA GLY A 148 -6.84 3.19 -7.37
C GLY A 148 -5.82 2.76 -6.32
N GLY A 149 -5.10 3.70 -5.70
CA GLY A 149 -4.07 3.45 -4.71
C GLY A 149 -2.69 3.15 -5.29
N ALA A 150 -1.65 3.71 -4.68
CA ALA A 150 -0.26 3.41 -5.01
C ALA A 150 0.22 2.11 -4.33
N ILE A 151 -0.48 1.67 -3.28
CA ILE A 151 -0.39 0.33 -2.70
C ILE A 151 -1.80 -0.26 -2.73
N VAL A 152 -1.96 -1.44 -3.34
CA VAL A 152 -3.26 -2.06 -3.58
C VAL A 152 -3.29 -3.49 -3.06
N ASN A 153 -4.23 -3.79 -2.18
CA ASN A 153 -4.58 -5.16 -1.81
C ASN A 153 -5.61 -5.70 -2.78
N GLN A 154 -5.20 -6.58 -3.68
CA GLN A 154 -6.06 -7.06 -4.75
C GLN A 154 -6.84 -8.32 -4.33
N SER A 155 -6.23 -9.20 -3.53
CA SER A 155 -6.88 -10.41 -2.99
C SER A 155 -6.06 -11.06 -1.87
N GLY A 156 -6.72 -11.79 -0.98
CA GLY A 156 -6.10 -12.47 0.14
C GLY A 156 -5.72 -11.52 1.28
N ASN A 157 -5.44 -12.11 2.43
CA ASN A 157 -4.96 -11.38 3.60
C ASN A 157 -3.45 -11.14 3.46
N ASN A 158 -3.04 -9.96 3.00
CA ASN A 158 -1.64 -9.62 2.80
C ASN A 158 -1.12 -8.77 3.96
N THR A 159 0.17 -8.94 4.27
CA THR A 159 0.86 -8.19 5.32
C THR A 159 2.11 -7.53 4.76
N ILE A 160 2.29 -6.25 5.04
CA ILE A 160 3.54 -5.54 4.79
C ILE A 160 4.24 -5.35 6.13
N THR A 161 5.35 -6.05 6.32
CA THR A 161 6.21 -5.93 7.50
C THR A 161 7.31 -4.90 7.29
N GLY A 162 7.72 -4.68 6.04
CA GLY A 162 8.64 -3.62 5.67
C GLY A 162 8.09 -2.23 6.02
N ALA A 163 8.98 -1.27 6.24
CA ALA A 163 8.59 0.11 6.48
C ALA A 163 8.02 0.73 5.20
N ILE A 164 6.94 1.51 5.33
CA ILE A 164 6.38 2.32 4.26
C ILE A 164 6.74 3.79 4.50
N THR A 165 7.36 4.41 3.51
CA THR A 165 7.73 5.83 3.54
C THR A 165 6.96 6.60 2.48
N LEU A 166 6.16 7.58 2.88
CA LEU A 166 5.40 8.43 1.97
C LEU A 166 6.33 9.55 1.47
N THR A 167 6.32 9.84 0.18
CA THR A 167 7.12 10.92 -0.44
C THR A 167 6.27 12.01 -1.08
N ASN A 168 4.95 11.84 -1.07
CA ASN A 168 3.92 12.80 -1.46
C ASN A 168 2.60 12.35 -0.80
N ASN A 169 1.48 13.00 -1.11
CA ASN A 169 0.14 12.51 -0.79
C ASN A 169 -0.04 11.12 -1.40
N VAL A 170 -0.57 10.19 -0.61
CA VAL A 170 -0.66 8.77 -0.98
C VAL A 170 -2.07 8.26 -0.76
N GLU A 171 -2.53 7.44 -1.69
CA GLU A 171 -3.72 6.61 -1.53
C GLU A 171 -3.31 5.14 -1.39
N ILE A 172 -3.93 4.45 -0.43
CA ILE A 172 -3.79 3.01 -0.19
C ILE A 172 -5.17 2.39 -0.34
N GLN A 173 -5.26 1.36 -1.17
CA GLN A 173 -6.54 0.71 -1.49
C GLN A 173 -6.55 -0.76 -1.04
N SER A 174 -7.69 -1.22 -0.54
CA SER A 174 -7.99 -2.64 -0.40
C SER A 174 -9.26 -2.98 -1.18
N ASN A 175 -9.10 -3.77 -2.25
CA ASN A 175 -10.17 -4.21 -3.14
C ASN A 175 -10.91 -5.44 -2.61
N ALA A 176 -10.23 -6.25 -1.79
CA ALA A 176 -10.77 -7.44 -1.15
C ALA A 176 -9.97 -7.76 0.11
N ASP A 177 -10.53 -8.57 1.01
CA ASP A 177 -9.82 -9.14 2.17
C ASP A 177 -9.12 -8.08 3.04
N THR A 178 -8.03 -8.42 3.74
CA THR A 178 -7.32 -7.52 4.65
C THR A 178 -5.91 -7.18 4.18
N LEU A 179 -5.56 -5.90 4.16
CA LEU A 179 -4.18 -5.42 4.09
C LEU A 179 -3.69 -5.01 5.48
N THR A 180 -2.62 -5.63 5.98
CA THR A 180 -2.05 -5.29 7.28
C THR A 180 -0.68 -4.62 7.13
N PHE A 181 -0.52 -3.44 7.71
CA PHE A 181 0.77 -2.81 7.93
C PHE A 181 1.23 -3.14 9.36
N SER A 182 2.32 -3.89 9.49
CA SER A 182 2.89 -4.21 10.81
C SER A 182 3.64 -3.03 11.42
N SER A 183 4.19 -2.16 10.57
CA SER A 183 4.80 -0.89 10.94
C SER A 183 3.79 0.26 10.89
N GLY A 184 4.20 1.45 11.34
CA GLY A 184 3.41 2.67 11.21
C GLY A 184 3.54 3.28 9.80
N LEU A 185 2.61 4.17 9.46
CA LEU A 185 2.66 4.97 8.23
C LEU A 185 3.09 6.40 8.56
N SER A 186 4.18 6.86 7.96
CA SER A 186 4.87 8.09 8.37
C SER A 186 5.15 9.04 7.20
N GLN A 187 5.56 10.27 7.53
CA GLN A 187 5.89 11.44 6.69
C GLN A 187 4.76 12.45 6.47
N PRO A 188 5.07 13.76 6.34
CA PRO A 188 4.11 14.85 6.52
C PRO A 188 3.18 15.09 5.32
N TYR A 189 2.55 14.03 4.82
CA TYR A 189 1.70 14.02 3.63
C TYR A 189 0.28 13.55 3.94
N ASN A 190 -0.65 13.90 3.06
CA ASN A 190 -2.02 13.42 3.18
C ASN A 190 -2.08 11.92 2.87
N LEU A 191 -2.88 11.19 3.64
CA LEU A 191 -3.07 9.77 3.48
C LEU A 191 -4.55 9.47 3.27
N THR A 192 -4.86 8.87 2.13
CA THR A 192 -6.20 8.37 1.82
C THR A 192 -6.21 6.85 1.91
N PHE A 193 -7.22 6.30 2.57
CA PHE A 193 -7.53 4.89 2.56
C PHE A 193 -8.85 4.66 1.84
N GLU A 194 -8.83 3.81 0.82
CA GLU A 194 -10.00 3.34 0.09
C GLU A 194 -10.22 1.85 0.36
N THR A 195 -11.47 1.46 0.64
CA THR A 195 -11.83 0.07 0.93
C THR A 195 -13.14 -0.32 0.25
N VAL A 196 -13.09 -1.38 -0.56
CA VAL A 196 -14.23 -1.84 -1.34
C VAL A 196 -15.02 -2.91 -0.57
N ASN A 197 -16.35 -2.86 -0.61
CA ASN A 197 -17.24 -3.83 0.03
C ASN A 197 -16.88 -4.08 1.51
N THR A 198 -16.49 -5.31 1.85
CA THR A 198 -16.10 -5.75 3.19
C THR A 198 -14.58 -5.76 3.41
N ALA A 199 -13.80 -5.21 2.46
CA ALA A 199 -12.34 -5.17 2.57
C ALA A 199 -11.89 -4.34 3.77
N ALA A 200 -10.71 -4.67 4.28
CA ALA A 200 -10.14 -4.04 5.45
C ALA A 200 -8.69 -3.62 5.23
N ILE A 201 -8.29 -2.57 5.95
CA ILE A 201 -6.90 -2.16 6.13
C ILE A 201 -6.63 -2.07 7.63
N VAL A 202 -5.51 -2.61 8.09
CA VAL A 202 -5.08 -2.58 9.49
C VAL A 202 -3.72 -1.91 9.57
N VAL A 203 -3.60 -0.85 10.37
CA VAL A 203 -2.33 -0.16 10.66
C VAL A 203 -1.94 -0.42 12.11
N THR A 204 -0.91 -1.24 12.31
CA THR A 204 -0.51 -1.69 13.64
C THR A 204 0.31 -0.64 14.39
N GLY A 205 1.22 0.07 13.71
CA GLY A 205 2.13 1.04 14.33
C GLY A 205 1.58 2.46 14.53
N GLY A 206 0.35 2.73 14.08
CA GLY A 206 -0.23 4.08 14.08
C GLY A 206 0.17 4.93 12.85
N ILE A 207 -0.38 6.13 12.77
CA ILE A 207 -0.17 7.07 11.66
C ILE A 207 0.53 8.33 12.19
N THR A 208 1.68 8.68 11.61
CA THR A 208 2.55 9.78 12.08
C THR A 208 2.85 10.78 10.95
N THR A 209 1.80 11.22 10.25
CA THR A 209 1.90 12.08 9.05
C THR A 209 1.97 13.58 9.36
N GLY A 210 2.44 13.98 10.54
CA GLY A 210 2.57 15.40 10.92
C GLY A 210 1.27 16.18 10.72
N ALA A 211 1.31 17.28 9.97
CA ALA A 211 0.13 18.09 9.65
C ALA A 211 -0.74 17.53 8.51
N GLY A 212 -0.35 16.40 7.89
CA GLY A 212 -1.11 15.75 6.84
C GLY A 212 -2.48 15.27 7.31
N THR A 213 -3.45 15.25 6.41
CA THR A 213 -4.81 14.77 6.68
C THR A 213 -4.91 13.25 6.53
N VAL A 214 -5.87 12.65 7.23
CA VAL A 214 -6.22 11.24 7.04
C VAL A 214 -7.66 11.15 6.51
N THR A 215 -7.84 10.53 5.35
CA THR A 215 -9.16 10.31 4.74
C THR A 215 -9.48 8.83 4.71
N LYS A 216 -10.62 8.43 5.26
CA LYS A 216 -11.24 7.12 5.08
C LYS A 216 -12.40 7.26 4.10
N GLN A 217 -12.33 6.51 3.00
CA GLN A 217 -13.38 6.38 2.00
C GLN A 217 -13.63 4.89 1.69
N GLY A 218 -14.68 4.62 0.91
CA GLY A 218 -15.11 3.26 0.64
C GLY A 218 -15.98 2.61 1.71
N ALA A 219 -16.67 1.54 1.36
CA ALA A 219 -17.63 0.85 2.23
C ALA A 219 -16.97 0.05 3.36
N GLY A 220 -15.71 -0.35 3.19
CA GLY A 220 -15.02 -1.25 4.12
C GLY A 220 -14.49 -0.57 5.39
N THR A 221 -13.52 -1.22 6.04
CA THR A 221 -13.01 -0.80 7.37
C THR A 221 -11.52 -0.45 7.33
N VAL A 222 -11.13 0.64 7.99
CA VAL A 222 -9.73 0.90 8.35
C VAL A 222 -9.61 0.82 9.86
N THR A 223 -8.69 0.01 10.37
CA THR A 223 -8.42 -0.13 11.80
C THR A 223 -7.01 0.38 12.11
N VAL A 224 -6.92 1.33 13.02
CA VAL A 224 -5.65 1.86 13.52
C VAL A 224 -5.46 1.39 14.96
N ASN A 225 -4.49 0.49 15.16
CA ASN A 225 -4.22 -0.16 16.46
C ASN A 225 -3.10 0.51 17.26
N GLY A 226 -2.29 1.34 16.60
CA GLY A 226 -1.20 2.08 17.22
C GLY A 226 -1.55 3.55 17.50
N THR A 227 -0.75 4.19 18.34
CA THR A 227 -0.88 5.62 18.63
C THR A 227 -0.54 6.44 17.39
N SER A 228 -1.48 7.25 16.96
CA SER A 228 -1.32 8.20 15.86
C SER A 228 -1.02 9.59 16.39
N THR A 229 -0.08 10.28 15.75
CA THR A 229 0.42 11.60 16.16
C THR A 229 0.19 12.70 15.13
N TYR A 230 -0.49 12.37 14.02
CA TYR A 230 -0.89 13.38 13.04
C TYR A 230 -1.84 14.41 13.65
N SER A 231 -1.74 15.65 13.18
CA SER A 231 -2.49 16.81 13.65
C SER A 231 -3.35 17.46 12.54
N GLY A 232 -3.32 16.92 11.32
CA GLY A 232 -4.26 17.30 10.27
C GLY A 232 -5.66 16.72 10.52
N THR A 233 -6.65 17.20 9.77
CA THR A 233 -8.06 16.75 9.86
C THR A 233 -8.22 15.25 9.56
N THR A 234 -9.14 14.60 10.26
CA THR A 234 -9.61 13.25 9.91
C THR A 234 -10.94 13.37 9.17
N THR A 235 -11.02 12.80 7.96
CA THR A 235 -12.25 12.77 7.16
C THR A 235 -12.70 11.34 6.98
N ILE A 236 -13.97 11.04 7.21
CA ILE A 236 -14.58 9.73 7.02
C ILE A 236 -15.78 9.94 6.09
N THR A 237 -15.59 9.70 4.79
CA THR A 237 -16.65 9.90 3.79
C THR A 237 -17.60 8.70 3.71
N ALA A 238 -17.09 7.48 3.98
CA ALA A 238 -17.86 6.25 3.97
C ALA A 238 -17.18 5.13 4.78
N GLY A 239 -17.95 4.08 5.10
CA GLY A 239 -17.47 2.91 5.82
C GLY A 239 -17.07 3.23 7.26
N THR A 240 -16.12 2.45 7.81
CA THR A 240 -15.75 2.56 9.23
C THR A 240 -14.27 2.88 9.40
N LEU A 241 -13.96 3.91 10.20
CA LEU A 241 -12.65 4.10 10.81
C LEU A 241 -12.70 3.60 12.26
N VAL A 242 -11.90 2.59 12.57
CA VAL A 242 -11.78 2.01 13.92
C VAL A 242 -10.47 2.48 14.55
N ILE A 243 -10.55 3.05 15.75
CA ILE A 243 -9.39 3.19 16.63
C ILE A 243 -9.44 2.03 17.62
N GLY A 244 -8.60 1.01 17.40
CA GLY A 244 -8.66 -0.27 18.10
C GLY A 244 -7.47 -0.52 19.03
N SER A 245 -7.48 -1.67 19.70
CA SER A 245 -6.37 -2.13 20.56
C SER A 245 -5.92 -1.06 21.57
N ALA A 246 -4.65 -0.63 21.54
CA ALA A 246 -4.14 0.47 22.37
C ALA A 246 -3.98 1.77 21.55
N GLY A 247 -4.65 1.87 20.40
CA GLY A 247 -4.55 3.00 19.48
C GLY A 247 -5.18 4.28 20.04
N SER A 248 -4.72 5.41 19.55
CA SER A 248 -5.26 6.73 19.89
C SER A 248 -4.96 7.74 18.78
N LEU A 249 -5.71 8.84 18.74
CA LEU A 249 -5.44 9.99 17.88
C LEU A 249 -4.82 11.12 18.69
N GLY A 250 -3.85 11.84 18.11
CA GLY A 250 -3.15 12.93 18.80
C GLY A 250 -2.53 12.51 20.14
N SER A 251 -2.04 11.26 20.24
CA SER A 251 -1.58 10.68 21.51
C SER A 251 -2.60 10.75 22.65
N GLY A 252 -3.89 10.58 22.32
CA GLY A 252 -5.01 10.63 23.26
C GLY A 252 -5.65 12.01 23.44
N SER A 253 -5.08 13.08 22.86
CA SER A 253 -5.67 14.42 22.83
C SER A 253 -5.62 15.00 21.42
N TYR A 254 -6.75 14.93 20.71
CA TYR A 254 -6.81 15.28 19.30
C TYR A 254 -7.66 16.54 19.10
N SER A 255 -6.99 17.63 18.72
CA SER A 255 -7.59 18.97 18.56
C SER A 255 -8.00 19.30 17.13
N ALA A 256 -7.61 18.46 16.15
CA ALA A 256 -8.04 18.62 14.78
C ALA A 256 -9.49 18.16 14.56
N ALA A 257 -10.12 18.72 13.53
CA ALA A 257 -11.50 18.40 13.19
C ALA A 257 -11.66 16.94 12.76
N ILE A 258 -12.87 16.42 12.97
CA ILE A 258 -13.32 15.15 12.42
C ILE A 258 -14.58 15.41 11.59
N ALA A 259 -14.45 15.31 10.26
CA ALA A 259 -15.59 15.33 9.35
C ALA A 259 -16.06 13.89 9.12
N ASN A 260 -17.23 13.52 9.62
CA ASN A 260 -17.70 12.14 9.67
C ASN A 260 -19.07 11.97 9.02
N ASP A 261 -19.08 11.43 7.80
CA ASP A 261 -20.27 10.98 7.07
C ASP A 261 -20.39 9.45 7.03
N GLY A 262 -19.36 8.72 7.48
CA GLY A 262 -19.36 7.26 7.66
C GLY A 262 -19.57 6.85 9.12
N SER A 263 -18.64 6.06 9.66
CA SER A 263 -18.64 5.65 11.06
C SER A 263 -17.25 5.83 11.69
N PHE A 264 -17.21 6.54 12.81
CA PHE A 264 -16.07 6.59 13.71
C PHE A 264 -16.30 5.63 14.88
N LYS A 265 -15.58 4.52 14.91
CA LYS A 265 -15.68 3.50 15.96
C LYS A 265 -14.45 3.55 16.87
N TYR A 266 -14.67 3.90 18.13
CA TYR A 266 -13.65 3.87 19.15
C TYR A 266 -13.73 2.54 19.92
N SER A 267 -12.76 1.66 19.68
CA SER A 267 -12.61 0.34 20.31
C SER A 267 -11.27 0.19 21.07
N SER A 268 -10.64 1.31 21.40
CA SER A 268 -9.36 1.33 22.13
C SER A 268 -9.51 1.14 23.63
N SER A 269 -8.53 0.47 24.24
CA SER A 269 -8.36 0.34 25.69
C SER A 269 -7.76 1.59 26.35
N THR A 270 -7.34 2.57 25.57
CA THR A 270 -6.79 3.86 26.05
C THR A 270 -7.90 4.90 26.09
N SER A 271 -7.78 5.93 26.94
CA SER A 271 -8.71 7.06 26.92
C SER A 271 -8.35 8.05 25.80
N GLN A 272 -9.37 8.72 25.24
CA GLN A 272 -9.23 9.71 24.18
C GLN A 272 -10.06 10.95 24.49
N THR A 273 -9.48 12.11 24.27
CA THR A 273 -10.19 13.39 24.18
C THR A 273 -10.17 13.89 22.75
N LEU A 274 -11.35 14.22 22.22
CA LEU A 274 -11.54 14.85 20.92
C LEU A 274 -12.02 16.29 21.17
N SER A 275 -11.12 17.25 20.94
CA SER A 275 -11.37 18.68 21.19
C SER A 275 -11.51 19.52 19.91
N GLY A 276 -11.27 18.91 18.75
CA GLY A 276 -11.68 19.49 17.47
C GLY A 276 -13.18 19.40 17.24
N ALA A 277 -13.70 20.24 16.34
CA ALA A 277 -15.09 20.16 15.91
C ALA A 277 -15.37 18.80 15.25
N ILE A 278 -16.54 18.23 15.55
CA ILE A 278 -17.05 17.05 14.86
C ILE A 278 -18.23 17.49 14.01
N THR A 279 -18.21 17.11 12.74
CA THR A 279 -19.25 17.47 11.75
C THR A 279 -19.70 16.25 10.96
N GLY A 280 -20.76 16.41 10.17
CA GLY A 280 -21.29 15.35 9.30
C GLY A 280 -22.45 14.57 9.91
N THR A 281 -23.01 13.66 9.12
CA THR A 281 -24.20 12.86 9.45
C THR A 281 -23.89 11.43 9.90
N GLY A 282 -22.63 11.04 9.89
CA GLY A 282 -22.15 9.70 10.22
C GLY A 282 -22.34 9.32 11.69
N SER A 283 -21.98 8.10 12.08
CA SER A 283 -22.13 7.62 13.46
C SER A 283 -20.85 7.70 14.28
N ILE A 284 -21.00 7.81 15.59
CA ILE A 284 -19.92 7.60 16.57
C ILE A 284 -20.30 6.40 17.43
N THR A 285 -19.43 5.40 17.49
CA THR A 285 -19.62 4.24 18.36
C THR A 285 -18.45 4.13 19.31
N LYS A 286 -18.72 4.03 20.61
CA LYS A 286 -17.76 3.57 21.61
C LYS A 286 -18.07 2.10 21.88
N ASP A 287 -17.15 1.22 21.56
CA ASP A 287 -17.26 -0.23 21.75
C ASP A 287 -15.95 -0.72 22.37
N THR A 288 -15.73 -0.31 23.63
CA THR A 288 -14.48 -0.54 24.38
C THR A 288 -14.74 -1.21 25.72
N SER A 289 -13.66 -1.67 26.35
CA SER A 289 -13.64 -2.00 27.78
C SER A 289 -14.14 -0.83 28.64
N ASN A 290 -14.81 -1.14 29.74
CA ASN A 290 -15.30 -0.16 30.73
C ASN A 290 -14.19 0.66 31.42
N THR A 291 -12.92 0.37 31.13
CA THR A 291 -11.74 1.07 31.64
C THR A 291 -11.30 2.27 30.79
N SER A 292 -11.80 2.43 29.57
CA SER A 292 -11.46 3.58 28.70
C SER A 292 -12.61 4.56 28.52
N THR A 293 -12.26 5.84 28.42
CA THR A 293 -13.20 6.95 28.21
C THR A 293 -12.96 7.61 26.85
N LEU A 294 -14.04 7.86 26.11
CA LEU A 294 -14.03 8.75 24.94
C LEU A 294 -14.72 10.06 25.33
N THR A 295 -13.94 11.13 25.45
CA THR A 295 -14.41 12.47 25.82
C THR A 295 -14.56 13.31 24.56
N LEU A 296 -15.76 13.85 24.33
CA LEU A 296 -16.01 14.82 23.26
C LEU A 296 -16.11 16.21 23.91
N SER A 297 -15.11 17.06 23.69
CA SER A 297 -15.03 18.40 24.28
C SER A 297 -14.60 19.45 23.23
N PRO A 298 -15.38 19.61 22.15
CA PRO A 298 -14.99 20.46 21.03
C PRO A 298 -14.85 21.92 21.48
N ALA A 299 -13.72 22.56 21.15
CA ALA A 299 -13.43 23.96 21.48
C ALA A 299 -14.23 24.96 20.61
N THR A 300 -14.82 24.48 19.52
CA THR A 300 -15.67 25.25 18.59
C THR A 300 -16.99 24.50 18.37
N THR A 301 -17.99 25.15 17.77
CA THR A 301 -19.30 24.55 17.54
C THR A 301 -19.21 23.34 16.60
N SER A 302 -19.59 22.16 17.10
CA SER A 302 -19.79 20.96 16.29
C SER A 302 -21.15 21.02 15.57
N SER A 303 -21.20 20.56 14.32
CA SER A 303 -22.45 20.42 13.53
C SER A 303 -22.81 18.95 13.27
N TYR A 304 -22.26 18.04 14.07
CA TYR A 304 -22.55 16.61 14.04
C TYR A 304 -24.03 16.33 14.34
N SER A 305 -24.68 15.56 13.47
CA SER A 305 -26.11 15.24 13.58
C SER A 305 -26.43 13.74 13.59
N GLY A 306 -25.42 12.87 13.62
CA GLY A 306 -25.61 11.43 13.59
C GLY A 306 -25.77 10.76 14.96
N SER A 307 -25.90 9.44 14.95
CA SER A 307 -26.16 8.64 16.16
C SER A 307 -24.89 8.35 16.96
N THR A 308 -25.00 8.46 18.28
CA THR A 308 -23.94 8.05 19.23
C THR A 308 -24.37 6.78 19.97
N THR A 309 -23.53 5.74 19.94
CA THR A 309 -23.76 4.46 20.65
C THR A 309 -22.59 4.18 21.58
N VAL A 310 -22.88 3.65 22.77
CA VAL A 310 -21.92 3.28 23.83
C VAL A 310 -22.20 1.87 24.32
#